data_AF-A0A7V1PV93-F1
#
_entry.id   AF-A0A7V1PV93-F1
#
_cell.length_a   1.000
_cell.length_b   1.000
_cell.length_c   1.000
_cell.angle_alpha   90.00
_cell.angle_beta   90.00
_cell.angle_gamma   90.00
#
_symmetry.space_group_name_H-M   'P 1'
#
loop_
_entity.id
_entity.type
_entity.pdbx_description
1 polymer ?
#
loop_
_entity_poly.entity_id
_entity_poly.type
_entity_poly.pdbx_seq_one_letter_code
_entity_poly.pdbx_strand_id
1 'polypeptide(L)'
;MNKIITIIKREYKETVLKKGFIILTLLIPVLMIGFTIVPALLVQMETDTPSTISVVDDSGLIGAALQSTLNDTLKNGQPKFIFNVIHPGGKPEDVLSSQKALIEKEVIDGFLYIPVNVADSNRIEYYARNVSDFQTNRTLKNAVEKIIIDQRLKRSGFDPAIVQELTHDIKLRTIKIQKGGKETDADFS
;
A
#
# COMPACT_ATOMS: atom_id res chain seq x y z
N MET A 1 -45.28 11.24 -45.38
CA MET A 1 -44.47 11.30 -44.15
C MET A 1 -44.85 10.24 -43.10
N ASN A 2 -46.13 9.83 -42.97
CA ASN A 2 -46.57 8.86 -41.94
C ASN A 2 -45.96 7.44 -42.04
N LYS A 3 -45.61 6.96 -43.25
CA LYS A 3 -45.07 5.60 -43.42
C LYS A 3 -43.74 5.38 -42.69
N ILE A 4 -42.88 6.40 -42.65
CA ILE A 4 -41.58 6.35 -41.94
C ILE A 4 -41.79 6.19 -40.44
N ILE A 5 -42.71 6.95 -39.86
CA ILE A 5 -43.03 6.89 -38.42
C ILE A 5 -43.57 5.51 -38.04
N THR A 6 -44.40 4.89 -38.90
CA THR A 6 -44.92 3.54 -38.68
C THR A 6 -43.81 2.49 -38.68
N ILE A 7 -42.84 2.61 -39.59
CA ILE A 7 -41.68 1.71 -39.67
C ILE A 7 -40.81 1.86 -38.42
N ILE A 8 -40.53 3.10 -37.98
CA ILE A 8 -39.75 3.38 -36.76
C ILE A 8 -40.41 2.75 -35.53
N LYS A 9 -41.73 2.91 -35.36
CA LYS A 9 -42.46 2.34 -34.21
C LYS A 9 -42.36 0.80 -34.18
N ARG A 10 -42.44 0.15 -35.34
CA ARG A 10 -42.31 -1.30 -35.44
C ARG A 10 -40.91 -1.75 -35.04
N GLU A 11 -39.87 -1.16 -35.63
CA GLU A 11 -38.48 -1.53 -35.34
C GLU A 11 -38.08 -1.23 -33.89
N TYR A 12 -38.56 -0.14 -33.31
CA TYR A 12 -38.35 0.16 -31.89
C TYR A 12 -38.93 -0.93 -30.98
N LYS A 13 -40.11 -1.46 -31.32
CA LYS A 13 -40.74 -2.53 -30.53
C LYS A 13 -40.02 -3.87 -30.66
N GLU A 14 -39.54 -4.19 -31.85
CA GLU A 14 -38.82 -5.45 -32.14
C GLU A 14 -37.36 -5.43 -31.68
N THR A 15 -36.75 -4.25 -31.58
CA THR A 15 -35.35 -4.10 -31.18
C THR A 15 -35.24 -3.63 -29.73
N VAL A 16 -35.74 -2.43 -29.42
CA VAL A 16 -35.49 -1.75 -28.13
C VAL A 16 -36.38 -2.29 -27.01
N LEU A 17 -37.64 -2.61 -27.29
CA LEU A 17 -38.56 -3.17 -26.27
C LEU A 17 -38.43 -4.69 -26.11
N LYS A 18 -37.55 -5.32 -26.87
CA LYS A 18 -37.25 -6.75 -26.70
C LYS A 18 -36.58 -6.93 -25.35
N LYS A 19 -37.05 -7.91 -24.56
CA LYS A 19 -36.51 -8.19 -23.21
C LYS A 19 -34.98 -8.32 -23.21
N GLY A 20 -34.42 -8.99 -24.22
CA GLY A 20 -32.98 -9.15 -24.36
C GLY A 20 -32.22 -7.83 -24.53
N PHE A 21 -32.78 -6.86 -25.28
CA PHE A 21 -32.17 -5.55 -25.44
C PHE A 21 -32.19 -4.79 -24.12
N ILE A 22 -33.34 -4.71 -23.44
CA ILE A 22 -33.47 -4.02 -22.15
C ILE A 22 -32.53 -4.62 -21.10
N ILE A 23 -32.47 -5.96 -21.02
CA ILE A 23 -31.57 -6.66 -20.09
C ILE A 23 -30.12 -6.30 -20.40
N LEU A 24 -29.68 -6.40 -21.65
CA LEU A 24 -28.29 -6.12 -22.02
C LEU A 24 -27.92 -4.64 -21.79
N THR A 25 -28.81 -3.71 -22.14
CA THR A 25 -28.61 -2.27 -21.96
C THR A 25 -28.47 -1.89 -20.49
N LEU A 26 -29.18 -2.55 -19.58
CA LEU A 26 -29.02 -2.32 -18.14
C LEU A 26 -27.85 -3.11 -17.54
N LEU A 27 -27.58 -4.31 -18.05
CA LEU A 27 -26.52 -5.19 -17.57
C LEU A 27 -25.15 -4.52 -17.71
N ILE A 28 -24.84 -3.93 -18.87
CA ILE A 28 -23.51 -3.34 -19.13
C ILE A 28 -23.16 -2.23 -18.12
N PRO A 29 -24.00 -1.20 -17.88
CA PRO A 29 -23.74 -0.20 -16.85
C PRO A 29 -23.62 -0.78 -15.44
N VAL A 30 -24.46 -1.73 -15.07
CA VAL A 30 -24.38 -2.39 -13.75
C VAL A 30 -23.05 -3.13 -13.58
N LEU A 31 -22.62 -3.82 -14.63
CA LEU A 31 -21.36 -4.57 -14.65
C LEU A 31 -20.16 -3.61 -14.61
N MET A 32 -20.21 -2.46 -15.29
CA MET A 32 -19.20 -1.39 -15.18
C MET A 32 -19.11 -0.82 -13.76
N ILE A 33 -20.25 -0.56 -13.11
CA ILE A 33 -20.28 -0.12 -11.71
C ILE A 33 -19.69 -1.21 -10.80
N GLY A 34 -20.06 -2.47 -11.01
CA GLY A 34 -19.51 -3.61 -10.28
C GLY A 34 -17.99 -3.71 -10.41
N PHE A 35 -17.46 -3.61 -11.62
CA PHE A 35 -16.01 -3.69 -11.88
C PHE A 35 -15.21 -2.52 -11.30
N THR A 36 -15.83 -1.38 -11.01
CA THR A 36 -15.16 -0.25 -10.36
C THR A 36 -15.26 -0.33 -8.83
N ILE A 37 -16.44 -0.65 -8.29
CA ILE A 37 -16.68 -0.69 -6.85
C ILE A 37 -16.07 -1.93 -6.20
N VAL A 38 -16.22 -3.12 -6.80
CA VAL A 38 -15.78 -4.38 -6.16
C VAL A 38 -14.28 -4.37 -5.88
N PRO A 39 -13.37 -4.03 -6.82
CA PRO A 39 -11.94 -3.94 -6.51
C PRO A 39 -11.63 -2.87 -5.45
N ALA A 40 -12.33 -1.73 -5.47
CA ALA A 40 -12.14 -0.67 -4.49
C ALA A 40 -12.52 -1.11 -3.07
N LEU A 41 -13.54 -1.96 -2.92
CA LEU A 41 -13.92 -2.56 -1.64
C LEU A 41 -12.90 -3.63 -1.20
N LEU A 42 -12.42 -4.45 -2.12
CA LEU A 42 -11.40 -5.47 -1.81
C LEU A 42 -10.08 -4.85 -1.34
N VAL A 43 -9.67 -3.71 -1.90
CA VAL A 43 -8.48 -2.97 -1.45
C VAL A 43 -8.65 -2.41 -0.04
N GLN A 44 -9.88 -2.07 0.37
CA GLN A 44 -10.18 -1.55 1.71
C GLN A 44 -10.31 -2.63 2.78
N MET A 45 -10.43 -3.90 2.38
CA MET A 45 -10.38 -5.02 3.30
C MET A 45 -8.92 -5.21 3.74
N GLU A 46 -8.49 -4.40 4.70
CA GLU A 46 -7.29 -4.72 5.48
C GLU A 46 -7.47 -6.10 6.10
N THR A 47 -6.47 -6.96 5.98
CA THR A 47 -6.43 -8.22 6.69
C THR A 47 -6.40 -7.93 8.19
N ASP A 48 -7.39 -8.43 8.93
CA ASP A 48 -7.45 -8.33 10.40
C ASP A 48 -6.36 -9.15 11.12
N THR A 49 -5.43 -9.74 10.36
CA THR A 49 -4.32 -10.55 10.83
C THR A 49 -3.00 -9.78 10.72
N PRO A 50 -2.18 -9.77 11.78
CA PRO A 50 -0.82 -9.22 11.73
C PRO A 50 0.01 -9.88 10.62
N SER A 51 0.81 -9.08 9.91
CA SER A 51 1.78 -9.61 8.94
C SER A 51 3.08 -9.96 9.65
N THR A 52 3.52 -11.20 9.53
CA THR A 52 4.77 -11.69 10.12
C THR A 52 5.92 -11.51 9.14
N ILE A 53 6.88 -10.66 9.48
CA ILE A 53 8.00 -10.28 8.62
C ILE A 53 9.33 -10.59 9.30
N SER A 54 10.15 -11.42 8.69
CA SER A 54 11.54 -11.59 9.13
C SER A 54 12.40 -10.44 8.61
N VAL A 55 13.31 -9.92 9.43
CA VAL A 55 14.26 -8.86 9.05
C VAL A 55 15.66 -9.45 9.12
N VAL A 56 16.24 -9.75 7.97
CA VAL A 56 17.62 -10.21 7.84
C VAL A 56 18.51 -8.97 7.72
N ASP A 57 19.14 -8.59 8.82
CA ASP A 57 19.94 -7.38 8.92
C ASP A 57 21.44 -7.70 9.04
N ASP A 58 22.15 -7.66 7.92
CA ASP A 58 23.60 -7.84 7.87
C ASP A 58 24.35 -6.57 8.31
N SER A 59 23.67 -5.42 8.33
CA SER A 59 24.27 -4.16 8.80
C SER A 59 24.34 -4.10 10.34
N GLY A 60 23.41 -4.78 11.01
CA GLY A 60 23.25 -4.79 12.47
C GLY A 60 22.70 -3.50 13.07
N LEU A 61 22.29 -2.54 12.23
CA LEU A 61 21.94 -1.19 12.67
C LEU A 61 20.46 -0.85 12.43
N ILE A 62 19.76 -1.60 11.58
CA ILE A 62 18.44 -1.22 11.07
C ILE A 62 17.33 -2.06 11.71
N GLY A 63 17.54 -3.35 11.93
CA GLY A 63 16.49 -4.28 12.37
C GLY A 63 15.85 -3.89 13.70
N ALA A 64 16.66 -3.52 14.70
CA ALA A 64 16.14 -3.07 16.00
C ALA A 64 15.41 -1.72 15.92
N ALA A 65 15.89 -0.79 15.08
CA ALA A 65 15.26 0.50 14.88
C ALA A 65 13.94 0.39 14.08
N LEU A 66 13.82 -0.62 13.21
CA LEU A 66 12.61 -0.86 12.44
C LEU A 66 11.44 -1.29 13.35
N GLN A 67 11.73 -2.17 14.33
CA GLN A 67 10.75 -2.60 15.33
C GLN A 67 10.19 -1.44 16.17
N SER A 68 11.00 -0.43 16.50
CA SER A 68 10.55 0.72 17.27
C SER A 68 9.88 1.80 16.42
N THR A 69 10.22 1.88 15.14
CA THR A 69 9.68 2.89 14.22
C THR A 69 8.31 2.51 13.68
N LEU A 70 8.04 1.22 13.47
CA LEU A 70 6.77 0.71 12.93
C LEU A 70 5.92 0.10 14.03
N ASN A 71 5.10 0.94 14.67
CA ASN A 71 4.15 0.57 15.72
C ASN A 71 2.69 0.67 15.26
N ASP A 72 2.45 0.60 13.94
CA ASP A 72 1.11 0.61 13.37
C ASP A 72 0.24 -0.51 13.96
N THR A 73 -1.03 -0.20 14.23
CA THR A 73 -2.00 -1.16 14.75
C THR A 73 -3.12 -1.39 13.75
N LEU A 74 -3.59 -2.63 13.68
CA LEU A 74 -4.81 -3.01 12.99
C LEU A 74 -6.04 -2.41 13.70
N LYS A 75 -7.19 -2.43 13.02
CA LYS A 75 -8.48 -1.94 13.55
C LYS A 75 -8.89 -2.62 14.86
N ASN A 76 -8.44 -3.86 15.07
CA ASN A 76 -8.68 -4.64 16.28
C ASN A 76 -7.66 -4.35 17.42
N GLY A 77 -6.74 -3.41 17.22
CA GLY A 77 -5.72 -3.02 18.21
C GLY A 77 -4.48 -3.91 18.26
N GLN A 78 -4.39 -4.97 17.45
CA GLN A 78 -3.19 -5.79 17.34
C GLN A 78 -2.11 -5.08 16.51
N PRO A 79 -0.81 -5.37 16.72
CA PRO A 79 0.24 -4.84 15.86
C PRO A 79 0.03 -5.27 14.41
N LYS A 80 0.17 -4.33 13.47
CA LYS A 80 0.05 -4.60 12.04
C LYS A 80 1.19 -5.46 11.51
N PHE A 81 2.37 -5.30 12.09
CA PHE A 81 3.57 -6.05 11.73
C PHE A 81 4.18 -6.74 12.95
N ILE A 82 4.56 -8.01 12.78
CA ILE A 82 5.34 -8.77 13.76
C ILE A 82 6.72 -8.99 13.14
N PHE A 83 7.73 -8.30 13.66
CA PHE A 83 9.09 -8.38 13.13
C PHE A 83 9.95 -9.38 13.89
N ASN A 84 10.58 -10.31 13.16
CA ASN A 84 11.61 -11.20 13.69
C ASN A 84 12.97 -10.79 13.13
N VAL A 85 13.79 -10.10 13.93
CA VAL A 85 15.12 -9.63 13.49
C VAL A 85 16.13 -10.77 13.62
N ILE A 86 16.84 -11.03 12.52
CA ILE A 86 17.86 -12.06 12.39
C ILE A 86 19.16 -11.36 11.99
N HIS A 87 20.22 -11.57 12.77
CA HIS A 87 21.58 -11.19 12.40
C HIS A 87 22.30 -12.46 11.94
N PRO A 88 22.39 -12.72 10.63
CA PRO A 88 22.96 -13.97 10.17
C PRO A 88 24.49 -13.98 10.32
N GLY A 89 25.01 -15.01 10.99
CA GLY A 89 26.44 -15.32 11.04
C GLY A 89 26.93 -16.25 9.93
N GLY A 90 26.21 -16.35 8.81
CA GLY A 90 26.41 -17.36 7.75
C GLY A 90 26.48 -16.76 6.35
N LYS A 91 26.54 -17.62 5.32
CA LYS A 91 26.51 -17.16 3.92
C LYS A 91 25.13 -16.58 3.60
N PRO A 92 25.04 -15.43 2.90
CA PRO A 92 23.76 -14.81 2.54
C PRO A 92 22.82 -15.77 1.80
N GLU A 93 23.35 -16.60 0.92
CA GLU A 93 22.56 -17.56 0.11
C GLU A 93 21.80 -18.58 0.97
N ASP A 94 22.43 -19.10 2.02
CA ASP A 94 21.83 -20.09 2.92
C ASP A 94 20.69 -19.44 3.72
N VAL A 95 20.91 -18.21 4.19
CA VAL A 95 19.92 -17.44 4.95
C VAL A 95 18.72 -17.11 4.08
N LEU A 96 18.94 -16.56 2.88
CA LEU A 96 17.89 -16.25 1.92
C LEU A 96 17.08 -17.50 1.56
N SER A 97 17.74 -18.63 1.33
CA SER A 97 17.07 -19.89 1.02
C SER A 97 16.20 -20.37 2.18
N SER A 98 16.69 -20.26 3.43
CA SER A 98 15.91 -20.61 4.62
C SER A 98 14.65 -19.75 4.77
N GLN A 99 14.77 -18.43 4.53
CA GLN A 99 13.63 -17.51 4.67
C GLN A 99 12.61 -17.71 3.54
N LYS A 100 13.06 -17.99 2.31
CA LYS A 100 12.16 -18.37 1.21
C LYS A 100 11.35 -19.62 1.55
N ALA A 101 11.99 -20.65 2.14
CA ALA A 101 11.28 -21.84 2.59
C ALA A 101 10.26 -21.57 3.70
N LEU A 102 10.47 -20.54 4.55
CA LEU A 102 9.49 -20.12 5.56
C LEU A 102 8.27 -19.41 4.94
N ILE A 103 8.47 -18.63 3.87
CA ILE A 103 7.37 -18.05 3.09
C ILE A 103 6.56 -19.17 2.41
N GLU A 104 7.24 -20.14 1.79
CA GLU A 104 6.59 -21.28 1.12
C GLU A 104 5.77 -22.16 2.08
N LYS A 105 6.23 -22.32 3.32
CA LYS A 105 5.53 -23.04 4.39
C LYS A 105 4.48 -22.19 5.12
N GLU A 106 4.25 -20.97 4.66
CA GLU A 106 3.31 -20.01 5.23
C GLU A 106 3.57 -19.66 6.71
N VAL A 107 4.81 -19.83 7.19
CA VAL A 107 5.22 -19.49 8.56
C VAL A 107 5.41 -17.99 8.72
N ILE A 108 5.88 -17.33 7.66
CA ILE A 108 6.03 -15.88 7.57
C ILE A 108 5.36 -15.38 6.28
N ASP A 109 4.99 -14.10 6.26
CA ASP A 109 4.35 -13.46 5.10
C ASP A 109 5.39 -12.82 4.17
N GLY A 110 6.55 -12.47 4.71
CA GLY A 110 7.68 -11.97 3.95
C GLY A 110 8.96 -11.88 4.77
N PHE A 111 10.07 -11.58 4.10
CA PHE A 111 11.29 -11.17 4.75
C PHE A 111 11.94 -9.99 4.03
N LEU A 112 12.54 -9.10 4.82
CA LEU A 112 13.32 -7.96 4.37
C LEU A 112 14.81 -8.29 4.51
N TYR A 113 15.56 -8.20 3.41
CA TYR A 113 17.00 -8.37 3.39
C TYR A 113 17.70 -7.01 3.29
N ILE A 114 18.56 -6.74 4.27
CA ILE A 114 19.30 -5.49 4.43
C ILE A 114 20.79 -5.83 4.37
N PRO A 115 21.49 -5.49 3.27
CA PRO A 115 22.90 -5.80 3.13
C PRO A 115 23.76 -4.88 4.01
N VAL A 116 24.98 -5.32 4.35
CA VAL A 116 25.94 -4.54 5.15
C VAL A 116 26.24 -3.15 4.58
N ASN A 117 26.22 -3.01 3.25
CA ASN A 117 26.50 -1.76 2.54
C ASN A 117 25.26 -0.92 2.26
N VAL A 118 24.10 -1.21 2.89
CA VAL A 118 22.84 -0.47 2.66
C VAL A 118 22.99 1.04 2.85
N ALA A 119 23.84 1.46 3.78
CA ALA A 119 24.15 2.86 4.06
C ALA A 119 24.84 3.59 2.89
N ASP A 120 25.38 2.86 1.92
CA ASP A 120 26.00 3.41 0.70
C ASP A 120 25.18 3.05 -0.54
N SER A 121 24.69 1.81 -0.62
CA SER A 121 24.00 1.26 -1.80
C SER A 121 22.55 1.74 -1.95
N ASN A 122 21.92 2.24 -0.87
CA ASN A 122 20.50 2.61 -0.83
C ASN A 122 19.56 1.48 -1.30
N ARG A 123 19.99 0.23 -1.18
CA ARG A 123 19.25 -0.91 -1.72
C ARG A 123 18.92 -1.91 -0.62
N ILE A 124 17.63 -2.23 -0.54
CA ILE A 124 17.07 -3.31 0.27
C ILE A 124 16.22 -4.21 -0.63
N GLU A 125 16.00 -5.44 -0.22
CA GLU A 125 15.20 -6.40 -0.98
C GLU A 125 14.11 -6.97 -0.09
N TYR A 126 12.86 -6.91 -0.56
CA TYR A 126 11.72 -7.46 0.15
C TYR A 126 11.16 -8.64 -0.65
N TYR A 127 11.09 -9.80 -0.01
CA TYR A 127 10.56 -11.04 -0.56
C TYR A 127 9.27 -11.35 0.20
N ALA A 128 8.15 -11.49 -0.50
CA ALA A 128 6.85 -11.64 0.14
C ALA A 128 5.97 -12.65 -0.57
N ARG A 129 5.02 -13.23 0.17
CA ARG A 129 3.96 -14.08 -0.39
C ARG A 129 3.07 -13.29 -1.35
N ASN A 130 2.80 -12.03 -1.04
CA ASN A 130 2.04 -11.11 -1.89
C ASN A 130 2.86 -9.84 -2.15
N VAL A 131 3.42 -9.72 -3.36
CA VAL A 131 4.19 -8.54 -3.78
C VAL A 131 3.32 -7.34 -4.18
N SER A 132 2.00 -7.54 -4.33
CA SER A 132 1.04 -6.50 -4.71
C SER A 132 0.54 -5.67 -3.53
N ASP A 133 1.01 -5.96 -2.31
CA ASP A 133 0.75 -5.10 -1.15
C ASP A 133 1.64 -3.85 -1.20
N PHE A 134 1.25 -2.92 -2.09
CA PHE A 134 1.95 -1.66 -2.30
C PHE A 134 2.01 -0.79 -1.04
N GLN A 135 1.02 -0.92 -0.15
CA GLN A 135 0.99 -0.15 1.09
C GLN A 135 2.06 -0.66 2.05
N THR A 136 2.13 -1.96 2.31
CA THR A 136 3.20 -2.57 3.13
C THR A 136 4.57 -2.28 2.54
N ASN A 137 4.75 -2.45 1.23
CA ASN A 137 6.01 -2.14 0.54
C ASN A 137 6.45 -0.68 0.77
N ARG A 138 5.52 0.27 0.65
CA ARG A 138 5.77 1.69 0.89
C ARG A 138 6.10 1.98 2.35
N THR A 139 5.34 1.40 3.28
CA THR A 139 5.58 1.56 4.73
C THR A 139 6.96 1.05 5.13
N LEU A 140 7.34 -0.17 4.72
CA LEU A 140 8.66 -0.74 5.00
C LEU A 140 9.78 0.10 4.39
N LYS A 141 9.66 0.49 3.11
CA LYS A 141 10.64 1.35 2.44
C LYS A 141 10.85 2.65 3.21
N ASN A 142 9.78 3.37 3.53
CA ASN A 142 9.84 4.67 4.19
C ASN A 142 10.45 4.57 5.59
N ALA A 143 10.12 3.50 6.34
CA ALA A 143 10.69 3.28 7.66
C ALA A 143 12.20 3.03 7.60
N VAL A 144 12.65 2.16 6.70
CA VAL A 144 14.08 1.90 6.49
C VAL A 144 14.81 3.13 5.99
N GLU A 145 14.22 3.87 5.05
CA GLU A 145 14.76 5.13 4.53
C GLU A 145 14.99 6.15 5.64
N LYS A 146 14.00 6.35 6.51
CA LYS A 146 14.13 7.24 7.68
C LYS A 146 15.28 6.82 8.59
N ILE A 147 15.39 5.52 8.90
CA ILE A 147 16.46 4.98 9.75
C ILE A 147 17.85 5.22 9.12
N ILE A 148 17.99 5.00 7.82
CA ILE A 148 19.25 5.22 7.11
C ILE A 148 19.63 6.71 7.09
N ILE A 149 18.66 7.59 6.85
CA ILE A 149 18.87 9.05 6.90
C ILE A 149 19.37 9.47 8.28
N ASP A 150 18.68 9.04 9.35
CA ASP A 150 19.06 9.37 10.72
C ASP A 150 20.48 8.86 11.05
N GLN A 151 20.87 7.68 10.56
CA GLN A 151 22.23 7.16 10.71
C GLN A 151 23.26 7.99 9.95
N ARG A 152 22.97 8.39 8.71
CA ARG A 152 23.87 9.23 7.89
C ARG A 152 24.09 10.61 8.52
N LEU A 153 23.03 11.21 9.05
CA LEU A 153 23.10 12.49 9.75
C LEU A 153 24.01 12.38 10.98
N LYS A 154 23.77 11.38 11.85
CA LYS A 154 24.61 11.11 13.04
C LYS A 154 26.09 10.89 12.67
N ARG A 155 26.36 10.08 11.64
CA ARG A 155 27.74 9.83 11.15
C ARG A 155 28.41 11.09 10.60
N SER A 156 27.63 12.02 10.06
CA SER A 156 28.12 13.28 9.49
C SER A 156 28.22 14.40 10.54
N GLY A 157 27.93 14.12 11.82
CA GLY A 157 27.97 15.09 12.90
C GLY A 157 26.75 16.02 12.99
N PHE A 158 25.68 15.72 12.26
CA PHE A 158 24.41 16.44 12.36
C PHE A 158 23.47 15.75 13.33
N ASP A 159 22.71 16.54 14.09
CA ASP A 159 21.60 16.04 14.90
C ASP A 159 20.38 15.81 14.01
N PRO A 160 19.89 14.56 13.87
CA PRO A 160 18.70 14.28 13.07
C PRO A 160 17.46 15.04 13.52
N ALA A 161 17.31 15.34 14.81
CA ALA A 161 16.15 16.05 15.32
C ALA A 161 16.08 17.49 14.77
N ILE A 162 17.23 18.18 14.73
CA ILE A 162 17.34 19.54 14.20
C ILE A 162 17.07 19.53 12.70
N VAL A 163 17.68 18.59 11.96
CA VAL A 163 17.46 18.51 10.51
C VAL A 163 16.00 18.24 10.20
N GLN A 164 15.38 17.27 10.88
CA GLN A 164 13.95 16.99 10.72
C GLN A 164 13.12 18.24 11.01
N GLU A 165 13.36 18.96 12.12
CA GLU A 165 12.69 20.22 12.44
C GLU A 165 12.77 21.24 11.30
N LEU A 166 13.96 21.42 10.73
CA LEU A 166 14.19 22.37 9.63
C LEU A 166 13.59 21.94 8.29
N THR A 167 13.34 20.64 8.10
CA THR A 167 12.80 20.08 6.84
C THR A 167 11.36 19.58 6.98
N HIS A 168 10.62 19.95 8.03
CA HIS A 168 9.23 19.52 8.19
C HIS A 168 8.37 19.97 7.01
N ASP A 169 7.52 19.05 6.53
CA ASP A 169 6.60 19.33 5.43
C ASP A 169 5.61 20.45 5.78
N ILE A 170 5.31 21.29 4.79
CA ILE A 170 4.31 22.35 4.92
C ILE A 170 2.92 21.70 4.91
N LYS A 171 2.17 21.90 6.00
CA LYS A 171 0.76 21.48 6.07
C LYS A 171 -0.09 22.37 5.18
N LEU A 172 -0.52 21.83 4.05
CA LEU A 172 -1.48 22.50 3.18
C LEU A 172 -2.88 22.40 3.79
N ARG A 173 -3.40 23.52 4.29
CA ARG A 173 -4.82 23.64 4.67
C ARG A 173 -5.63 24.08 3.45
N THR A 174 -6.63 23.28 3.07
CA THR A 174 -7.48 23.58 1.92
C THR A 174 -8.87 24.03 2.37
N ILE A 175 -9.22 25.27 2.08
CA ILE A 175 -10.53 25.84 2.43
C ILE A 175 -11.39 25.93 1.18
N LYS A 176 -12.56 25.30 1.21
CA LYS A 176 -13.53 25.36 0.11
C LYS A 176 -14.40 26.62 0.25
N ILE A 177 -14.45 27.42 -0.81
CA ILE A 177 -15.38 28.54 -0.93
C ILE A 177 -16.67 28.07 -1.62
N GLN A 178 -17.81 28.19 -0.94
CA GLN A 178 -19.13 27.90 -1.50
C GLN A 178 -19.76 29.15 -2.14
N LYS A 179 -20.78 28.95 -2.99
CA LYS A 179 -21.61 30.05 -3.50
C LYS A 179 -22.19 30.84 -2.33
N GLY A 180 -22.00 32.16 -2.34
CA GLY A 180 -22.40 33.05 -1.25
C GLY A 180 -21.32 33.32 -0.20
N GLY A 181 -20.07 32.86 -0.41
CA GLY A 181 -18.93 33.24 0.42
C GLY A 181 -18.75 32.43 1.71
N LYS A 182 -19.49 31.32 1.88
CA LYS A 182 -19.29 30.42 3.02
C LYS A 182 -18.02 29.59 2.83
N GLU A 183 -17.14 29.65 3.81
CA GLU A 183 -15.94 28.82 3.92
C GLU A 183 -16.27 27.48 4.61
N THR A 184 -15.69 26.39 4.14
CA THR A 184 -15.76 25.09 4.81
C THR A 184 -14.40 24.42 4.69
N ASP A 185 -13.88 23.88 5.80
CA ASP A 185 -12.63 23.12 5.77
C ASP A 185 -12.83 21.84 4.96
N ALA A 186 -11.96 21.61 3.99
CA ALA A 186 -11.93 20.38 3.23
C ALA A 186 -10.82 19.51 3.83
N ASP A 187 -11.11 18.86 4.95
CA ASP A 187 -10.23 17.82 5.49
C ASP A 187 -10.26 16.63 4.53
N PHE A 188 -9.18 16.45 3.78
CA PHE A 188 -8.89 15.22 3.08
C PHE A 188 -8.08 14.36 4.05
N SER A 189 -8.78 13.57 4.88
CA SER A 189 -8.21 12.52 5.73
C SER A 189 -7.89 11.27 4.93
#